data_AF-N8RJL6-F1
#
_entry.id   AF-N8RJL6-F1
#
_cell.length_a   1.000
_cell.length_b   1.000
_cell.length_c   1.000
_cell.angle_alpha   90.00
_cell.angle_beta   90.00
_cell.angle_gamma   90.00
#
_symmetry.space_group_name_H-M   'P 1'
#
loop_
_entity.id
_entity.type
_entity.pdbx_description
1 polymer ?
#
loop_
_entity_poly.entity_id
_entity_poly.type
_entity_poly.pdbx_seq_one_letter_code
_entity_poly.pdbx_strand_id
1 'polypeptide(L)'
;MAHLQHNRKVLNRISRLQGQMNATYKSVSEGQTPCLEVLQQVAAIRGAVHGLMNELLEDHLKNHVLSDSYDETELEVFLDLLKKYK
;
A
#
# COMPACT_ATOMS: atom_id res chain seq x y z
N MET A 1 -9.92 5.23 16.50
CA MET A 1 -10.20 6.42 15.63
C MET A 1 -9.32 6.35 14.38
N ALA A 2 -9.76 6.90 13.23
CA ALA A 2 -9.03 6.78 11.96
C ALA A 2 -7.71 7.59 11.95
N HIS A 3 -6.63 7.01 12.46
CA HIS A 3 -5.29 7.63 12.55
C HIS A 3 -4.72 8.08 11.18
N LEU A 4 -5.30 7.60 10.08
CA LEU A 4 -4.91 7.95 8.72
C LEU A 4 -5.53 9.26 8.23
N GLN A 5 -6.46 9.88 8.97
CA GLN A 5 -7.08 11.13 8.53
C GLN A 5 -6.02 12.21 8.32
N HIS A 6 -5.96 12.73 7.09
CA HIS A 6 -5.02 13.79 6.66
C HIS A 6 -3.54 13.42 6.66
N ASN A 7 -3.16 12.14 6.66
CA ASN A 7 -1.76 11.73 6.50
C ASN A 7 -1.27 12.04 5.06
N ARG A 8 -0.67 13.22 4.88
CA ARG A 8 -0.18 13.72 3.59
C ARG A 8 0.84 12.79 2.94
N LYS A 9 1.62 12.05 3.73
CA LYS A 9 2.62 11.11 3.22
C LYS A 9 1.95 9.90 2.58
N VAL A 10 0.97 9.31 3.25
CA VAL A 10 0.12 8.22 2.71
C VAL A 10 -0.63 8.69 1.47
N LEU A 11 -1.26 9.86 1.51
CA LEU A 11 -1.96 10.44 0.35
C LEU A 11 -1.03 10.62 -0.86
N ASN A 12 0.17 11.17 -0.66
CA ASN A 12 1.16 11.32 -1.74
C ASN A 12 1.56 9.98 -2.36
N ARG A 13 1.69 8.91 -1.57
CA ARG A 13 1.98 7.56 -2.08
C ARG A 13 0.83 7.01 -2.91
N ILE A 14 -0.40 7.17 -2.42
CA ILE A 14 -1.61 6.76 -3.16
C ILE A 14 -1.69 7.51 -4.49
N SER A 15 -1.46 8.84 -4.51
CA SER A 15 -1.45 9.61 -5.75
C SER A 15 -0.38 9.14 -6.75
N ARG A 16 0.81 8.74 -6.27
CA ARG A 16 1.85 8.15 -7.13
C ARG A 16 1.42 6.81 -7.72
N LEU A 17 0.81 5.94 -6.90
CA LEU A 17 0.26 4.65 -7.35
C LEU A 17 -0.83 4.84 -8.42
N GLN A 18 -1.72 5.82 -8.23
CA GLN A 18 -2.72 6.17 -9.24
C GLN A 18 -2.06 6.58 -10.57
N GLY A 19 -1.00 7.41 -10.51
CA GLY A 19 -0.23 7.78 -11.70
C GLY A 19 0.41 6.57 -12.40
N GLN A 20 1.01 5.65 -11.65
CA GLN A 20 1.59 4.42 -12.19
C GLN A 20 0.54 3.51 -12.85
N MET A 21 -0.63 3.38 -12.22
CA MET A 21 -1.74 2.60 -12.77
C MET A 21 -2.26 3.21 -14.08
N ASN A 22 -2.43 4.53 -14.12
CA ASN A 22 -2.85 5.24 -15.33
C ASN A 22 -1.82 5.09 -16.46
N ALA A 23 -0.52 5.16 -16.15
CA ALA A 23 0.55 4.93 -17.12
C ALA A 23 0.50 3.50 -17.68
N THR A 24 0.30 2.50 -16.83
CA THR A 24 0.19 1.09 -17.24
C THR A 24 -1.04 0.88 -18.12
N TYR A 25 -2.19 1.43 -17.73
CA TYR A 25 -3.41 1.39 -18.53
C TYR A 25 -3.17 1.98 -19.93
N LYS A 26 -2.54 3.15 -20.00
CA LYS A 26 -2.20 3.81 -21.27
C LYS A 26 -1.31 2.93 -22.15
N SER A 27 -0.22 2.40 -21.58
CA SER A 27 0.72 1.51 -22.26
C SER A 27 0.05 0.29 -22.89
N VAL A 28 -0.93 -0.30 -22.18
CA VAL A 28 -1.72 -1.43 -22.70
C VAL A 28 -2.74 -0.98 -23.75
N SER A 29 -3.46 0.11 -23.50
CA SER A 29 -4.54 0.58 -24.39
C SER A 29 -4.05 1.07 -25.75
N GLU A 30 -2.85 1.66 -25.80
CA GLU A 30 -2.27 2.20 -27.04
C GLU A 30 -1.60 1.12 -27.88
N GLY A 31 -1.25 -0.04 -27.29
CA GLY A 31 -0.66 -1.18 -27.99
C GLY A 31 0.74 -0.95 -28.56
N GLN A 32 1.37 0.19 -28.26
CA GLN A 32 2.69 0.58 -28.76
C GLN A 32 3.82 0.27 -27.77
N THR A 33 3.49 0.01 -26.49
CA THR A 33 4.49 -0.30 -25.46
C THR A 33 4.90 -1.77 -25.52
N PRO A 34 6.20 -2.11 -25.56
CA PRO A 34 6.67 -3.49 -25.48
C PRO A 34 6.15 -4.23 -24.24
N CYS A 35 5.81 -5.51 -24.40
CA CYS A 35 5.31 -6.35 -23.30
C CYS A 35 6.25 -6.34 -22.08
N LEU A 36 7.57 -6.36 -22.30
CA LEU A 36 8.57 -6.31 -21.23
C LEU A 36 8.47 -5.03 -20.40
N GLU A 37 8.21 -3.88 -21.04
CA GLU A 37 8.06 -2.60 -20.35
C GLU A 37 6.76 -2.57 -19.51
N VAL A 38 5.67 -3.12 -20.03
CA VAL A 38 4.43 -3.29 -19.26
C VAL A 38 4.65 -4.16 -18.02
N LEU A 39 5.40 -5.27 -18.17
CA LEU A 39 5.76 -6.13 -17.04
C LEU A 39 6.60 -5.38 -15.99
N GLN A 40 7.52 -4.51 -16.41
CA GLN A 40 8.30 -3.67 -15.50
C GLN A 40 7.43 -2.64 -14.78
N GLN A 41 6.47 -2.01 -15.46
CA GLN A 41 5.51 -1.10 -14.84
C GLN A 41 4.68 -1.80 -13.76
N VAL A 42 4.16 -2.99 -14.05
CA VAL A 42 3.40 -3.81 -13.08
C VAL A 42 4.29 -4.22 -11.90
N ALA A 43 5.55 -4.62 -12.15
CA ALA A 43 6.50 -4.94 -11.09
C ALA A 43 6.78 -3.74 -10.18
N ALA A 44 6.90 -2.53 -10.75
CA ALA A 44 7.07 -1.29 -9.99
C ALA A 44 5.84 -0.97 -9.13
N ILE A 45 4.63 -1.14 -9.66
CA ILE A 45 3.37 -0.98 -8.90
C ILE A 45 3.35 -1.96 -7.72
N ARG A 46 3.67 -3.23 -7.96
CA ARG A 46 3.72 -4.25 -6.90
C ARG A 46 4.67 -3.84 -5.77
N GLY A 47 5.86 -3.33 -6.11
CA GLY A 47 6.82 -2.81 -5.13
C GLY A 47 6.28 -1.60 -4.35
N ALA A 48 5.64 -0.66 -5.05
CA ALA A 48 5.05 0.52 -4.43
C ALA A 48 3.89 0.19 -3.49
N VAL A 49 3.04 -0.79 -3.85
CA VAL A 49 1.95 -1.29 -2.99
C VAL A 49 2.53 -1.96 -1.74
N HIS A 50 3.55 -2.82 -1.86
CA HIS A 50 4.22 -3.40 -0.69
C HIS A 50 4.80 -2.33 0.23
N GLY A 51 5.45 -1.31 -0.34
CA GLY A 51 5.99 -0.20 0.45
C GLY A 51 4.91 0.60 1.19
N LEU A 52 3.75 0.82 0.56
CA LEU A 52 2.60 1.45 1.21
C LEU A 52 2.04 0.57 2.33
N MET A 53 1.91 -0.73 2.10
CA MET A 53 1.41 -1.68 3.10
C MET A 53 2.27 -1.67 4.36
N ASN A 54 3.60 -1.76 4.21
CA ASN A 54 4.53 -1.73 5.34
C ASN A 54 4.38 -0.46 6.19
N GLU A 55 4.23 0.69 5.54
CA GLU A 55 4.04 1.97 6.24
C GLU A 55 2.71 2.01 7.00
N LEU A 56 1.62 1.52 6.40
CA LEU A 56 0.32 1.45 7.07
C LEU A 56 0.31 0.47 8.25
N LEU A 57 1.00 -0.67 8.12
CA LEU A 57 1.16 -1.65 9.19
C LEU A 57 1.95 -1.06 10.37
N GLU A 58 3.05 -0.38 10.08
CA GLU A 58 3.88 0.30 11.09
C GLU A 58 3.08 1.38 11.84
N ASP A 59 2.38 2.24 11.09
CA ASP A 59 1.54 3.29 11.67
C ASP A 59 0.39 2.69 12.49
N HIS A 60 -0.23 1.60 12.03
CA HIS A 60 -1.29 0.93 12.79
C HIS A 60 -0.77 0.32 14.10
N LEU A 61 0.36 -0.39 14.05
CA LEU A 61 0.98 -1.00 15.23
C LEU A 61 1.33 0.06 16.29
N LYS A 62 1.93 1.18 15.89
CA LYS A 62 2.32 2.25 16.83
C LYS A 62 1.14 2.94 17.49
N ASN A 63 0.08 3.20 16.74
CA ASN A 63 -1.03 4.05 17.21
C ASN A 63 -2.14 3.28 17.90
N HIS A 64 -2.30 1.98 17.62
CA HIS A 64 -3.42 1.17 18.11
C HIS A 64 -2.91 0.04 19.03
N VAL A 65 -1.88 -0.70 18.62
CA VAL A 65 -1.41 -1.90 19.36
C VAL A 65 -0.44 -1.57 20.51
N LEU A 66 0.44 -0.58 20.35
CA LEU A 66 1.49 -0.24 21.32
C LEU A 66 1.12 0.92 22.27
N SER A 67 -0.12 1.42 22.22
CA SER A 67 -0.59 2.47 23.12
C SER A 67 -0.84 1.94 24.54
N ASP A 68 -0.93 2.82 25.56
CA ASP A 68 -0.80 2.56 27.01
C ASP A 68 -1.61 1.37 27.60
N SER A 69 -2.60 0.86 26.86
CA SER A 69 -3.26 -0.42 27.09
C SER A 69 -3.39 -1.16 25.76
N TYR A 70 -2.84 -2.38 25.64
CA TYR A 70 -3.00 -3.17 24.42
C TYR A 70 -4.43 -3.73 24.33
N ASP A 71 -5.08 -3.55 23.17
CA ASP A 71 -6.34 -4.23 22.84
C ASP A 71 -6.03 -5.55 22.14
N GLU A 72 -6.34 -6.67 22.80
CA GLU A 72 -6.11 -8.03 22.29
C GLU A 72 -6.87 -8.28 20.98
N THR A 73 -8.02 -7.63 20.78
CA THR A 73 -8.82 -7.71 19.55
C THR A 73 -8.13 -7.02 18.38
N GLU A 74 -7.56 -5.83 18.59
CA GLU A 74 -6.81 -5.12 17.55
C GLU A 74 -5.51 -5.85 17.19
N LEU A 75 -4.86 -6.48 18.17
CA LEU A 75 -3.70 -7.33 17.93
C LEU A 75 -4.04 -8.54 17.06
N GLU A 76 -5.15 -9.24 17.32
CA GLU A 76 -5.60 -10.34 16.47
C GLU A 76 -5.88 -9.89 15.03
N VAL A 77 -6.57 -8.76 14.84
CA VAL A 77 -6.83 -8.18 13.51
C VAL A 77 -5.52 -7.88 12.78
N PHE A 78 -4.54 -7.30 13.48
CA PHE A 78 -3.22 -7.02 12.92
C PHE A 78 -2.46 -8.30 12.55
N LEU A 79 -2.45 -9.32 13.41
CA LEU A 79 -1.80 -10.60 13.15
C LEU A 79 -2.45 -11.33 11.97
N ASP A 80 -3.77 -11.25 11.82
CA ASP A 80 -4.48 -11.83 10.69
C ASP A 80 -4.21 -11.09 9.38
N LEU A 81 -4.04 -9.78 9.41
CA LEU A 81 -3.52 -9.03 8.26
C LEU A 81 -2.12 -9.56 7.89
N LEU A 82 -1.18 -9.65 8.84
CA LEU A 82 0.16 -10.16 8.56
C LEU A 82 0.18 -11.57 7.96
N LYS A 83 -0.68 -12.49 8.43
CA LYS A 83 -0.79 -13.85 7.87
C LYS A 83 -1.28 -13.86 6.42
N LYS A 84 -2.18 -12.94 6.04
CA LYS A 84 -2.74 -12.84 4.68
C LYS A 84 -1.76 -12.25 3.67
N TYR A 85 -0.74 -11.54 4.13
CA TYR A 85 0.29 -10.90 3.29
C TYR A 85 1.60 -11.71 3.19
N LYS A 86 1.60 -12.97 3.64
CA LYS A 86 2.73 -13.90 3.53
C LYS A 86 2.71 -14.72 2.25
#